data_AF-A0A1X4GJE2-F1
#
_entry.id   AF-A0A1X4GJE2-F1
#
_cell.length_a   1.000
_cell.length_b   1.000
_cell.length_c   1.000
_cell.angle_alpha   90.00
_cell.angle_beta   90.00
_cell.angle_gamma   90.00
#
_symmetry.space_group_name_H-M   'P 1'
#
loop_
_entity.id
_entity.type
_entity.pdbx_description
1 polymer ?
#
loop_
_entity_poly.entity_id
_entity_poly.type
_entity_poly.pdbx_seq_one_letter_code
_entity_poly.pdbx_strand_id
1 'polypeptide(L)'
;MKKLFFWLNKIEVAKESTFHCVGKILETRILIKGVDNHIEILENTNILNYDIVIKGKDNSFKFGKNCSANGNYVNLTMWKDEDETNNA
;
A
#
# COMPACT_ATOMS: atom_id res chain seq x y z
N MET A 1 14.97 10.34 -27.02
CA MET A 1 15.32 9.90 -25.65
C MET A 1 14.05 9.41 -24.97
N LYS A 2 14.01 8.17 -24.48
CA LYS A 2 12.91 7.70 -23.64
C LYS A 2 12.98 8.48 -22.31
N LYS A 3 11.88 9.10 -21.88
CA LYS A 3 11.82 9.76 -20.57
C LYS A 3 12.00 8.69 -19.49
N LEU A 4 13.15 8.66 -18.83
CA LEU A 4 13.30 7.90 -17.59
C LEU A 4 12.56 8.66 -16.50
N PHE A 5 11.42 8.12 -16.07
CA PHE A 5 10.75 8.58 -14.86
C PHE A 5 11.46 7.93 -13.67
N PHE A 6 12.32 8.67 -12.98
CA PHE A 6 12.88 8.23 -11.71
C PHE A 6 11.81 8.38 -10.63
N TRP A 7 11.23 7.27 -10.19
CA TRP A 7 10.34 7.24 -9.04
C TRP A 7 11.17 6.97 -7.79
N LEU A 8 11.41 8.02 -6.99
CA LEU A 8 11.81 7.81 -5.60
C LEU A 8 10.65 7.18 -4.84
N ASN A 9 10.95 6.32 -3.88
CA ASN A 9 9.92 5.77 -2.99
C ASN A 9 9.16 6.92 -2.31
N LYS A 10 7.83 6.79 -2.26
CA LYS A 10 6.98 7.75 -1.55
C LYS A 10 5.98 7.00 -0.69
N ILE A 11 6.01 7.26 0.62
CA ILE A 11 5.12 6.64 1.59
C ILE A 11 4.43 7.75 2.37
N GLU A 12 3.10 7.82 2.27
CA GLU A 12 2.25 8.75 3.03
C GLU A 12 1.16 7.94 3.73
N VAL A 13 1.08 8.12 5.04
CA VAL A 13 0.19 7.34 5.92
C VAL A 13 -0.66 8.30 6.74
N ALA A 14 -1.99 8.14 6.69
CA ALA A 14 -2.91 8.85 7.57
C ALA A 14 -2.55 8.61 9.04
N LYS A 15 -2.66 9.64 9.88
CA LYS A 15 -2.17 9.63 11.27
C LYS A 15 -2.69 8.48 12.12
N GLU A 16 -3.90 8.01 11.83
CA GLU A 16 -4.61 6.94 12.56
C GLU A 16 -4.43 5.55 11.90
N SER A 17 -3.63 5.47 10.85
CA SER A 17 -3.27 4.20 10.21
C SER A 17 -1.88 3.72 10.63
N THR A 18 -1.67 2.42 10.57
CA THR A 18 -0.40 1.79 10.89
C THR A 18 0.29 1.27 9.63
N PHE A 19 1.58 1.56 9.54
CA PHE A 19 2.44 1.06 8.49
C PHE A 19 3.69 0.44 9.10
N HIS A 20 3.79 -0.88 9.01
CA HIS A 20 4.93 -1.65 9.50
C HIS A 20 5.71 -2.22 8.31
N CYS A 21 7.01 -1.93 8.24
CA CYS A 21 7.86 -2.40 7.14
C CYS A 21 9.21 -2.92 7.64
N VAL A 22 9.42 -4.23 7.48
CA VAL A 22 10.71 -4.90 7.70
C VAL A 22 11.38 -5.28 6.38
N GLY A 23 10.58 -5.40 5.30
CA GLY A 23 11.06 -5.69 3.95
C GLY A 23 11.65 -4.47 3.21
N LYS A 24 11.97 -4.68 1.94
CA LYS A 24 12.54 -3.66 1.03
C LYS A 24 11.49 -3.13 0.07
N ILE A 25 11.45 -1.80 -0.09
CA ILE A 25 10.58 -1.09 -1.03
C ILE A 25 11.46 -0.36 -2.03
N LEU A 26 11.20 -0.50 -3.33
CA LEU A 26 11.89 0.24 -4.39
C LEU A 26 10.90 0.72 -5.46
N GLU A 27 11.14 1.92 -5.97
CA GLU A 27 10.38 2.55 -7.06
C GLU A 27 8.84 2.43 -6.86
N THR A 28 8.41 2.53 -5.60
CA THR A 28 7.02 2.26 -5.20
C THR A 28 6.42 3.43 -4.44
N ARG A 29 5.17 3.76 -4.76
CA ARG A 29 4.35 4.72 -4.01
C ARG A 29 3.32 3.98 -3.16
N ILE A 30 3.21 4.34 -1.89
CA ILE A 30 2.16 3.88 -0.96
C ILE A 30 1.48 5.10 -0.35
N LEU A 31 0.16 5.21 -0.54
CA LEU A 31 -0.63 6.35 -0.12
C LEU A 31 -1.89 5.88 0.62
N ILE A 32 -1.87 5.99 1.95
CA ILE A 32 -3.00 5.65 2.82
C ILE A 32 -3.70 6.95 3.21
N LYS A 33 -4.88 7.20 2.64
CA LYS A 33 -5.67 8.41 2.88
C LYS A 33 -6.78 8.22 3.90
N GLY A 34 -7.35 7.02 4.01
CA GLY A 34 -8.35 6.70 5.02
C GLY A 34 -7.72 6.37 6.37
N VAL A 35 -8.54 6.34 7.42
CA VAL A 35 -8.12 6.09 8.81
C VAL A 35 -8.20 4.60 9.17
N ASP A 36 -7.61 4.20 10.30
CA ASP A 36 -7.68 2.82 10.84
C ASP A 36 -7.25 1.70 9.87
N ASN A 37 -6.38 2.01 8.92
CA ASN A 37 -5.82 1.01 8.02
C ASN A 37 -4.54 0.40 8.61
N HIS A 38 -4.31 -0.87 8.35
CA HIS A 38 -3.10 -1.57 8.75
C HIS A 38 -2.40 -2.19 7.54
N ILE A 39 -1.16 -1.76 7.30
CA ILE A 39 -0.26 -2.39 6.32
C ILE A 39 0.93 -3.04 7.02
N GLU A 40 1.22 -4.27 6.63
CA GLU A 40 2.38 -5.02 7.09
C GLU A 40 3.22 -5.56 5.93
N ILE A 41 4.51 -5.23 5.92
CA ILE A 41 5.50 -5.76 4.97
C ILE A 41 6.53 -6.55 5.78
N LEU A 42 6.50 -7.88 5.62
CA LEU A 42 7.31 -8.79 6.43
C LEU A 42 8.75 -8.94 5.92
N GLU A 43 9.57 -9.63 6.72
CA GLU A 43 10.98 -9.94 6.43
C GLU A 43 11.19 -10.60 5.06
N ASN A 44 12.33 -10.31 4.44
CA ASN A 44 12.75 -10.82 3.13
C ASN A 44 11.73 -10.58 2.00
N THR A 45 10.86 -9.57 2.15
CA THR A 45 9.93 -9.14 1.11
C THR A 45 10.56 -8.05 0.25
N ASN A 46 10.46 -8.17 -1.08
CA ASN A 46 10.79 -7.10 -2.01
C ASN A 46 9.53 -6.59 -2.71
N ILE A 47 9.23 -5.30 -2.58
CA ILE A 47 8.11 -4.65 -3.26
C ILE A 47 8.68 -3.64 -4.25
N LEU A 48 8.43 -3.89 -5.54
CA LEU A 48 9.04 -3.16 -6.65
C LEU A 48 7.95 -2.61 -7.58
N ASN A 49 8.09 -1.37 -8.03
CA ASN A 49 7.29 -0.79 -9.12
C ASN A 49 5.77 -0.82 -8.91
N TYR A 50 5.30 -0.48 -7.71
CA TYR A 50 3.85 -0.38 -7.41
C TYR A 50 3.38 1.05 -7.18
N ASP A 51 2.11 1.27 -7.46
CA ASP A 51 1.36 2.43 -6.98
C ASP A 51 0.17 1.96 -6.13
N ILE A 52 0.33 1.97 -4.80
CA ILE A 52 -0.66 1.48 -3.85
C ILE A 52 -1.38 2.67 -3.21
N VAL A 53 -2.71 2.69 -3.31
CA VAL A 53 -3.55 3.74 -2.73
C VAL A 53 -4.69 3.12 -1.93
N ILE A 54 -4.74 3.39 -0.63
CA ILE A 54 -5.85 2.95 0.25
C ILE A 54 -6.66 4.19 0.63
N LYS A 55 -7.94 4.21 0.25
CA LYS A 55 -8.80 5.39 0.42
C LYS A 55 -9.87 5.22 1.49
N GLY A 56 -10.38 4.00 1.69
CA GLY A 56 -11.36 3.69 2.74
C GLY A 56 -10.73 3.46 4.11
N LYS A 57 -11.54 3.03 5.08
CA LYS A 57 -11.12 2.74 6.47
C LYS A 57 -11.09 1.24 6.77
N ASP A 58 -10.49 0.85 7.91
CA ASP A 58 -10.50 -0.52 8.43
C ASP A 58 -9.99 -1.59 7.44
N ASN A 59 -9.05 -1.24 6.56
CA ASN A 59 -8.41 -2.19 5.66
C ASN A 59 -7.18 -2.82 6.32
N SER A 60 -7.00 -4.11 6.11
CA SER A 60 -5.75 -4.80 6.46
C SER A 60 -5.12 -5.37 5.20
N PHE A 61 -3.85 -5.06 4.98
CA PHE A 61 -3.08 -5.53 3.83
C PHE A 61 -1.70 -6.01 4.25
N LYS A 62 -1.27 -7.15 3.68
CA LYS A 62 -0.06 -7.83 4.10
C LYS A 62 0.73 -8.36 2.91
N PHE A 63 2.01 -8.03 2.86
CA PHE A 63 2.98 -8.75 2.04
C PHE A 63 3.68 -9.82 2.88
N GLY A 64 3.51 -11.08 2.45
CA GLY A 64 4.06 -12.24 3.16
C GLY A 64 5.58 -12.35 3.10
N LYS A 65 6.15 -13.17 4.00
CA LYS A 65 7.60 -13.38 4.09
C LYS A 65 8.18 -13.98 2.81
N ASN A 66 9.46 -13.69 2.54
CA ASN A 66 10.26 -14.30 1.47
C ASN A 66 9.62 -14.18 0.07
N CYS A 67 8.84 -13.11 -0.18
CA CYS A 67 8.19 -12.91 -1.47
C CYS A 67 8.77 -11.69 -2.21
N SER A 68 8.74 -11.75 -3.53
CA SER A 68 9.08 -10.61 -4.38
C SER A 68 7.87 -10.25 -5.21
N ALA A 69 7.23 -9.15 -4.85
CA ALA A 69 6.16 -8.55 -5.61
C ALA A 69 6.77 -7.50 -6.55
N ASN A 70 6.61 -7.67 -7.85
CA ASN A 70 6.96 -6.65 -8.84
C ASN A 70 5.71 -6.27 -9.63
N GLY A 71 5.26 -5.04 -9.43
CA GLY A 71 4.04 -4.54 -10.03
C GLY A 71 4.19 -4.20 -11.49
N ASN A 72 5.42 -4.00 -12.02
CA ASN A 72 5.63 -3.45 -13.35
C ASN A 72 4.70 -2.25 -13.65
N TYR A 73 4.55 -1.35 -12.68
CA TYR A 73 3.63 -0.19 -12.71
C TYR A 73 2.13 -0.51 -12.54
N VAL A 74 1.80 -1.56 -11.78
CA VAL A 74 0.41 -1.86 -11.36
C VAL A 74 -0.05 -0.87 -10.28
N ASN A 75 -1.27 -0.35 -10.47
CA ASN A 75 -1.98 0.43 -9.47
C ASN A 75 -2.92 -0.49 -8.66
N LEU A 76 -2.76 -0.50 -7.34
CA LEU A 76 -3.67 -1.17 -6.42
C LEU A 76 -4.43 -0.10 -5.65
N THR A 77 -5.73 0.02 -5.89
CA THR A 77 -6.59 0.90 -5.11
C THR A 77 -7.57 0.08 -4.27
N MET A 78 -7.53 0.26 -2.95
CA MET A 78 -8.47 -0.37 -2.02
C MET A 78 -9.48 0.66 -1.52
N TRP A 79 -10.75 0.25 -1.53
CA TRP A 79 -11.87 0.99 -1.00
C TRP A 79 -12.61 0.07 -0.03
N LYS A 80 -12.87 0.56 1.18
CA LYS A 80 -13.76 -0.08 2.14
C LYS A 80 -14.48 1.03 2.89
N ASP A 81 -15.73 1.23 2.52
CA ASP A 81 -16.80 2.02 3.17
C ASP A 81 -18.10 1.48 2.54
N GLU A 82 -19.18 1.07 3.21
CA GLU A 82 -19.66 1.23 4.59
C GLU A 82 -20.23 -0.09 5.15
N ASP A 83 -20.37 -0.16 6.48
CA ASP A 83 -21.34 -1.04 7.13
C ASP A 83 -22.74 -0.68 6.62
N GLU A 84 -23.40 -1.60 5.92
CA GLU A 84 -24.86 -1.58 5.78
C GLU A 84 -25.47 -1.72 7.18
N THR A 85 -25.55 -0.63 7.92
CA THR A 85 -26.59 -0.48 8.94
C THR A 85 -27.91 -0.38 8.18
N ASN A 86 -28.44 -1.55 7.84
CA ASN A 86 -29.84 -1.73 7.49
C ASN A 86 -30.68 -1.23 8.68
N ASN A 87 -30.96 0.06 8.69
CA ASN A 87 -32.08 0.62 9.43
C ASN A 87 -33.35 0.24 8.67
N ALA A 88 -33.83 -0.99 8.89
CA ALA A 88 -35.16 -1.45 8.50
C ALA A 88 -35.76 -2.33 9.61
#